data_AF-A0A0J1CL21-F1
#
_entry.id   AF-A0A0J1CL21-F1
#
_cell.length_a   1.000
_cell.length_b   1.000
_cell.length_c   1.000
_cell.angle_alpha   90.00
_cell.angle_beta   90.00
_cell.angle_gamma   90.00
#
_symmetry.space_group_name_H-M   'P 1'
#
loop_
_entity.id
_entity.type
_entity.pdbx_description
1 polymer ?
#
loop_
_entity_poly.entity_id
_entity_poly.type
_entity_poly.pdbx_seq_one_letter_code
_entity_poly.pdbx_strand_id
1 'polypeptide(L)'
;MKITKPDDVLILLNQVAVSGQLHTCVTIGYVAEAGGTLLTEQQAWGALLAQFGDTPFDAGLKKARGTFAVAGSAFAPRGTRVPALEVRVRMGALEKSLHLYGDRRWEFGPLGWRQSEPAPFATLPVDPMHAFGGDGWLENPAGRGYCSDPSAADGMLLPNIEWPHAPVLSPGDRPPAATFWPLPPGSPQRLRLIGTVDARWQRNRFPHLPDDTDPRYFDAVAEDQCASGYWRGDETYEVAGMHAELPVVRGRLPGLQPRLLWRTDADTNTNQVWEAPLELDTVWLYPNDMRVLVLYRVLIPAAGLDGSGPQALYVHTGRMTGSAVSRDELAARWRAALDTPVTMPVTERVDAPVAGPAGPDAQQALTEGTAAAQAAYDKVWAQIVAAYDTVAKEVGTAAQAAGFEIGIPAPSRLPPRSDASAQPVSATGISAAIAKAFKEGEQEVRDALRQSGMDADSILARPAQPAPELHTLFGPPLLDDFGQRLHSEVADAERSAKAIETSVAAALAGPAGTAATATPAAT
;
A
#
# COMPACT_ATOMS: atom_id res chain seq x y z
N MET A 1 12.99 7.37 -12.32
CA MET A 1 13.88 7.85 -11.23
C MET A 1 15.00 6.82 -11.02
N LYS A 2 16.27 7.22 -11.12
CA LYS A 2 17.45 6.37 -10.87
C LYS A 2 17.83 6.41 -9.39
N ILE A 3 17.96 5.26 -8.73
CA ILE A 3 18.30 5.22 -7.30
C ILE A 3 19.67 4.57 -7.13
N THR A 4 20.56 5.24 -6.42
CA THR A 4 21.87 4.71 -6.03
C THR A 4 21.92 4.62 -4.50
N LYS A 5 21.95 3.41 -3.96
CA LYS A 5 21.90 3.17 -2.52
C LYS A 5 22.76 1.98 -2.13
N PRO A 6 23.22 1.89 -0.87
CA PRO A 6 23.79 0.67 -0.32
C PRO A 6 22.82 -0.51 -0.34
N ASP A 7 23.38 -1.72 -0.27
CA ASP A 7 22.62 -2.99 -0.31
C ASP A 7 21.84 -3.28 0.97
N ASP A 8 22.03 -2.51 2.05
CA ASP A 8 21.34 -2.65 3.34
C ASP A 8 20.18 -1.64 3.54
N VAL A 9 19.89 -0.84 2.51
CA VAL A 9 18.84 0.18 2.54
C VAL A 9 17.54 -0.35 1.95
N LEU A 10 16.45 -0.27 2.73
CA LEU A 10 15.09 -0.29 2.20
C LEU A 10 14.71 1.12 1.74
N ILE A 11 14.11 1.25 0.56
CA ILE A 11 13.57 2.53 0.09
C ILE A 11 12.11 2.38 -0.33
N LEU A 12 11.25 3.27 0.19
CA LEU A 12 9.85 3.38 -0.19
C LEU A 12 9.56 4.81 -0.63
N LEU A 13 8.83 4.95 -1.72
CA LEU A 13 8.42 6.24 -2.27
C LEU A 13 6.89 6.31 -2.23
N ASN A 14 6.35 7.31 -1.55
CA ASN A 14 4.92 7.57 -1.56
C ASN A 14 4.65 9.02 -1.99
N GLN A 15 3.54 9.26 -2.70
CA GLN A 15 3.13 10.60 -3.08
C GLN A 15 2.11 11.12 -2.07
N VAL A 16 2.32 12.35 -1.59
CA VAL A 16 1.44 12.99 -0.62
C VAL A 16 1.19 14.44 -1.01
N ALA A 17 -0.06 14.88 -0.92
CA ALA A 17 -0.40 16.28 -1.02
C ALA A 17 -0.34 16.91 0.37
N VAL A 18 0.50 17.94 0.54
CA VAL A 18 0.59 18.72 1.77
C VAL A 18 0.25 20.15 1.42
N SER A 19 -0.82 20.69 2.02
CA SER A 19 -1.32 22.05 1.76
C SER A 19 -1.52 22.36 0.27
N GLY A 20 -2.08 21.39 -0.48
CA GLY A 20 -2.32 21.51 -1.93
C GLY A 20 -1.08 21.35 -2.82
N GLN A 21 0.10 21.03 -2.27
CA GLN A 21 1.33 20.79 -3.04
C GLN A 21 1.74 19.33 -2.98
N LEU A 22 2.07 18.75 -4.13
CA LEU A 22 2.49 17.35 -4.23
C LEU A 22 3.95 17.19 -3.80
N HIS A 23 4.18 16.26 -2.88
CA HIS A 23 5.50 15.89 -2.38
C HIS A 23 5.71 14.40 -2.55
N THR A 24 6.97 14.02 -2.77
CA THR A 24 7.41 12.63 -2.62
C THR A 24 7.91 12.44 -1.19
N CYS A 25 7.23 11.59 -0.43
CA CYS A 25 7.74 11.06 0.82
C CYS A 25 8.76 9.97 0.51
N VAL A 26 10.02 10.22 0.83
CA VAL A 26 11.09 9.23 0.72
C VAL A 26 11.30 8.61 2.10
N THR A 27 11.05 7.30 2.19
CA THR A 27 11.35 6.51 3.38
C THR A 27 12.63 5.72 3.16
N ILE A 28 13.60 5.90 4.05
CA ILE A 28 14.84 5.13 4.11
C ILE A 28 14.77 4.24 5.35
N GLY A 29 14.72 2.92 5.15
CA GLY A 29 14.55 1.93 6.20
C GLY A 29 15.77 1.04 6.38
N TYR A 30 15.99 0.59 7.61
CA TYR A 30 17.02 -0.40 7.95
C TYR A 30 16.48 -1.41 8.94
N VAL A 31 16.76 -2.69 8.72
CA VAL A 31 16.57 -3.73 9.73
C VAL A 31 17.94 -4.03 10.34
N ALA A 32 18.03 -3.90 11.67
CA ALA A 32 19.24 -4.18 12.42
C ALA A 32 19.01 -5.29 13.45
N GLU A 33 20.01 -6.13 13.64
CA GLU A 33 20.07 -7.08 14.77
C GLU A 33 20.48 -6.35 16.05
N ALA A 34 20.29 -6.97 17.22
CA ALA A 34 20.64 -6.40 18.52
C ALA A 34 22.10 -5.90 18.64
N GLY A 35 23.02 -6.45 17.84
CA GLY A 35 24.43 -6.01 17.77
C GLY A 35 24.68 -4.77 16.87
N GLY A 36 23.64 -4.23 16.22
CA GLY A 36 23.76 -3.12 15.26
C GLY A 36 24.24 -3.54 13.87
N THR A 37 24.31 -4.84 13.59
CA THR A 37 24.54 -5.39 12.25
C THR A 37 23.29 -5.15 11.40
N LEU A 38 23.46 -4.53 10.23
CA LEU A 38 22.37 -4.29 9.29
C LEU A 38 22.16 -5.51 8.40
N LEU A 39 20.90 -5.86 8.17
CA LEU A 39 20.53 -6.86 7.17
C LEU A 39 20.65 -6.26 5.77
N THR A 40 20.99 -7.09 4.78
CA THR A 40 20.83 -6.69 3.38
C THR A 40 19.35 -6.46 3.06
N GLU A 41 19.04 -5.70 2.03
CA GLU A 41 17.68 -5.41 1.57
C GLU A 41 16.88 -6.69 1.34
N GLN A 42 17.49 -7.71 0.71
CA GLN A 42 16.86 -9.00 0.49
C GLN A 42 16.50 -9.71 1.81
N GLN A 43 17.43 -9.70 2.77
CA GLN A 43 17.20 -10.30 4.10
C GLN A 43 16.15 -9.52 4.89
N ALA A 44 16.18 -8.18 4.81
CA ALA A 44 15.22 -7.31 5.45
C ALA A 44 13.80 -7.54 4.91
N TRP A 45 13.61 -7.63 3.59
CA TRP A 45 12.32 -7.98 2.99
C TRP A 45 11.84 -9.37 3.42
N GLY A 46 12.74 -10.36 3.46
CA GLY A 46 12.41 -11.69 3.98
C GLY A 46 11.92 -11.67 5.43
N ALA A 47 12.56 -10.89 6.29
CA ALA A 47 12.14 -10.72 7.69
C ALA A 47 10.79 -10.00 7.82
N LEU A 48 10.56 -8.95 7.03
CA LEU A 48 9.30 -8.20 7.04
C LEU A 48 8.12 -9.06 6.55
N LEU A 49 8.29 -9.80 5.46
CA LEU A 49 7.26 -10.70 4.95
C LEU A 49 6.94 -11.82 5.95
N ALA A 50 7.95 -12.38 6.62
CA ALA A 50 7.74 -13.38 7.67
C ALA A 50 6.96 -12.83 8.87
N GLN A 51 7.16 -11.54 9.21
CA GLN A 51 6.54 -10.92 10.38
C GLN A 51 5.11 -10.41 10.11
N PHE A 52 4.84 -9.89 8.91
CA PHE A 52 3.59 -9.18 8.61
C PHE A 52 2.72 -9.85 7.53
N GLY A 53 3.27 -10.82 6.78
CA GLY A 53 2.57 -11.43 5.65
C GLY A 53 2.12 -10.37 4.64
N ASP A 54 0.83 -10.38 4.30
CA ASP A 54 0.22 -9.42 3.38
C ASP A 54 -0.21 -8.10 4.05
N THR A 55 -0.08 -8.00 5.38
CA THR A 55 -0.44 -6.78 6.11
C THR A 55 0.69 -5.76 5.97
N PRO A 56 0.42 -4.52 5.52
CA PRO A 56 1.45 -3.49 5.50
C PRO A 56 1.95 -3.16 6.91
N PHE A 57 3.26 -3.19 7.13
CA PHE A 57 3.88 -2.77 8.39
C PHE A 57 3.90 -1.24 8.57
N ASP A 58 3.75 -0.49 7.48
CA ASP A 58 3.76 0.97 7.48
C ASP A 58 3.07 1.54 6.22
N ALA A 59 2.47 2.72 6.32
CA ALA A 59 1.82 3.43 5.21
C ALA A 59 2.77 4.23 4.30
N GLY A 60 4.05 4.35 4.66
CA GLY A 60 5.06 5.12 3.92
C GLY A 60 4.84 6.63 3.99
N LEU A 61 4.14 7.14 5.00
CA LEU A 61 3.83 8.56 5.18
C LEU A 61 4.68 9.15 6.31
N LYS A 62 5.12 10.40 6.13
CA LYS A 62 5.93 11.11 7.13
C LYS A 62 5.10 11.38 8.38
N LYS A 63 5.65 11.02 9.54
CA LYS A 63 5.01 11.25 10.84
C LYS A 63 5.43 12.58 11.45
N ALA A 64 4.65 13.07 12.42
CA ALA A 64 4.91 14.34 13.08
C ALA A 64 6.09 14.24 14.07
N ARG A 65 6.33 13.04 14.60
CA ARG A 65 7.32 12.75 15.64
C ARG A 65 7.71 11.28 15.65
N GLY A 66 8.66 10.93 16.51
CA GLY A 66 9.09 9.56 16.74
C GLY A 66 7.96 8.72 17.31
N THR A 67 7.68 7.59 16.66
CA THR A 67 6.71 6.58 17.11
C THR A 67 7.42 5.25 17.27
N PHE A 68 6.95 4.40 18.19
CA PHE A 68 7.37 3.01 18.24
C PHE A 68 6.20 2.04 18.17
N ALA A 69 6.44 0.85 17.62
CA ALA A 69 5.53 -0.27 17.63
C ALA A 69 6.28 -1.57 17.93
N VAL A 70 5.56 -2.61 18.34
CA VAL A 70 6.15 -3.92 18.69
C VAL A 70 5.36 -5.02 18.00
N ALA A 71 6.06 -5.89 17.27
CA ALA A 71 5.46 -7.05 16.62
C ALA A 71 6.11 -8.33 17.15
N GLY A 72 5.29 -9.35 17.37
CA GLY A 72 5.75 -10.65 17.86
C GLY A 72 4.73 -11.33 18.76
N SER A 73 5.23 -12.18 19.64
CA SER A 73 4.40 -12.95 20.58
C SER A 73 4.99 -12.88 21.97
N ALA A 74 4.11 -12.94 22.96
CA ALA A 74 4.54 -13.13 24.33
C ALA A 74 4.84 -14.61 24.58
N PHE A 75 5.82 -14.88 25.45
CA PHE A 75 6.24 -16.22 25.81
C PHE A 75 6.18 -16.40 27.33
N ALA A 76 5.55 -17.49 27.75
CA ALA A 76 5.66 -17.98 29.11
C ALA A 76 7.12 -18.37 29.41
N PRO A 77 7.56 -18.37 30.68
CA PRO A 77 8.87 -18.90 31.06
C PRO A 77 9.10 -20.30 30.49
N ARG A 78 10.33 -20.57 30.04
CA ARG A 78 10.70 -21.78 29.31
C ARG A 78 10.16 -23.05 29.97
N GLY A 79 9.42 -23.86 29.20
CA GLY A 79 8.86 -25.13 29.65
C GLY A 79 7.61 -25.01 30.53
N THR A 80 7.03 -23.82 30.69
CA THR A 80 5.82 -23.58 31.46
C THR A 80 4.64 -23.18 30.57
N ARG A 81 3.42 -23.28 31.13
CA ARG A 81 2.22 -22.63 30.61
C ARG A 81 1.64 -21.80 31.74
N VAL A 82 1.30 -20.55 31.47
CA VAL A 82 0.75 -19.63 32.47
C VAL A 82 -0.63 -19.12 32.04
N PRO A 83 -1.55 -18.84 32.98
CA PRO A 83 -2.86 -18.28 32.66
C PRO A 83 -2.76 -16.80 32.26
N ALA A 84 -1.72 -16.10 32.72
CA ALA A 84 -1.49 -14.69 32.43
C ALA A 84 0.00 -14.32 32.46
N LEU A 85 0.36 -13.22 31.79
CA LEU A 85 1.68 -12.59 31.85
C LEU A 85 1.58 -11.06 31.63
N GLU A 86 2.62 -10.33 32.01
CA GLU A 86 2.79 -8.92 31.65
C GLU A 86 3.80 -8.82 30.49
N VAL A 87 3.46 -8.02 29.47
CA VAL A 87 4.44 -7.51 28.50
C VAL A 87 4.72 -6.06 28.84
N ARG A 88 6.00 -5.70 28.95
CA ARG A 88 6.45 -4.33 29.22
C ARG A 88 7.49 -3.91 28.21
N VAL A 89 7.29 -2.74 27.62
CA VAL A 89 8.19 -2.13 26.64
C VAL A 89 8.66 -0.80 27.17
N ARG A 90 9.98 -0.59 27.17
CA ARG A 90 10.62 0.71 27.40
C ARG A 90 11.37 1.12 26.14
N MET A 91 11.13 2.33 25.67
CA MET A 91 11.80 2.90 24.49
C MET A 91 12.22 4.33 24.80
N GLY A 92 13.50 4.55 25.05
CA GLY A 92 14.00 5.82 25.59
C GLY A 92 13.30 6.19 26.91
N ALA A 93 12.55 7.29 26.91
CA ALA A 93 11.79 7.75 28.07
C ALA A 93 10.35 7.20 28.13
N LEU A 94 9.88 6.52 27.08
CA LEU A 94 8.53 5.96 27.03
C LEU A 94 8.49 4.59 27.68
N GLU A 95 7.39 4.27 28.35
CA GLU A 95 7.10 2.95 28.92
C GLU A 95 5.62 2.61 28.70
N LYS A 96 5.37 1.37 28.29
CA LYS A 96 4.02 0.83 28.10
C LYS A 96 3.97 -0.63 28.55
N SER A 97 2.98 -0.95 29.38
CA SER A 97 2.71 -2.31 29.88
C SER A 97 1.31 -2.76 29.52
N LEU A 98 1.19 -4.00 29.04
CA LEU A 98 -0.07 -4.68 28.75
C LEU A 98 -0.15 -5.99 29.54
N HIS A 99 -1.36 -6.34 29.99
CA HIS A 99 -1.63 -7.64 30.60
C HIS A 99 -2.20 -8.59 29.57
N LEU A 100 -1.66 -9.80 29.53
CA LEU A 100 -2.05 -10.84 28.63
C LEU A 100 -2.66 -11.98 29.42
N TYR A 101 -3.80 -12.47 28.95
CA TYR A 101 -4.53 -13.59 29.52
C TYR A 101 -4.75 -14.66 28.45
N GLY A 102 -4.74 -15.92 28.89
CA GLY A 102 -5.25 -17.02 28.10
C GLY A 102 -6.72 -16.82 27.72
N ASP A 103 -7.21 -17.68 26.84
CA ASP A 103 -8.61 -17.60 26.40
C ASP A 103 -9.56 -17.65 27.60
N ARG A 104 -10.44 -16.65 27.65
CA ARG A 104 -11.50 -16.49 28.63
C ARG A 104 -12.82 -16.31 27.92
N ARG A 105 -13.90 -16.76 28.54
CA ARG A 105 -15.28 -16.56 28.07
C ARG A 105 -16.13 -15.91 29.15
N TRP A 106 -17.15 -15.20 28.71
CA TRP A 106 -18.25 -14.82 29.59
C TRP A 106 -19.10 -16.04 29.93
N GLU A 107 -19.49 -16.14 31.19
CA GLU A 107 -20.43 -17.15 31.67
C GLU A 107 -21.54 -16.45 32.46
N PHE A 108 -22.79 -16.69 32.10
CA PHE A 108 -23.93 -16.23 32.87
C PHE A 108 -24.35 -17.27 33.91
N GLY A 109 -24.29 -16.91 35.19
CA GLY A 109 -24.64 -17.80 36.30
C GLY A 109 -25.61 -17.17 37.30
N PRO A 110 -25.95 -17.89 38.39
CA PRO A 110 -26.85 -17.42 39.43
C PRO A 110 -26.42 -16.12 40.14
N LEU A 111 -25.13 -15.79 40.07
CA LEU A 111 -24.54 -14.57 40.64
C LEU A 111 -24.30 -13.47 39.58
N GLY A 112 -24.85 -13.64 38.37
CA GLY A 112 -24.65 -12.74 37.24
C GLY A 112 -23.49 -13.17 36.33
N TRP A 113 -22.96 -12.20 35.59
CA TRP A 113 -21.84 -12.38 34.67
C TRP A 113 -20.54 -12.66 35.42
N ARG A 114 -19.79 -13.66 34.96
CA ARG A 114 -18.42 -13.91 35.39
C ARG A 114 -17.53 -14.26 34.19
N GLN A 115 -16.23 -14.20 34.41
CA GLN A 115 -15.23 -14.68 33.46
C GLN A 115 -14.89 -16.13 33.81
N SER A 116 -14.69 -16.96 32.78
CA SER A 116 -14.04 -18.26 32.97
C SER A 116 -12.60 -18.06 33.45
N GLU A 117 -12.01 -19.09 34.07
CA GLU A 117 -10.58 -19.11 34.33
C GLU A 117 -9.78 -19.02 33.01
N PRO A 118 -8.68 -18.25 32.94
CA PRO A 118 -7.88 -18.14 31.72
C PRO A 118 -7.21 -19.46 31.37
N ALA A 119 -7.36 -19.92 30.13
CA ALA A 119 -6.70 -21.12 29.65
C ALA A 119 -5.16 -20.95 29.64
N PRO A 120 -4.36 -21.80 30.31
CA PRO A 120 -2.90 -21.65 30.32
C PRO A 120 -2.30 -21.70 28.91
N PHE A 121 -1.38 -20.78 28.59
CA PHE A 121 -0.71 -20.71 27.29
C PHE A 121 0.81 -20.68 27.44
N ALA A 122 1.52 -21.18 26.42
CA ALA A 122 2.98 -21.07 26.31
C ALA A 122 3.39 -19.85 25.48
N THR A 123 2.59 -19.52 24.47
CA THR A 123 2.80 -18.40 23.55
C THR A 123 1.45 -17.76 23.23
N LEU A 124 1.43 -16.44 23.13
CA LEU A 124 0.24 -15.66 22.73
C LEU A 124 0.68 -14.52 21.80
N PRO A 125 0.11 -14.41 20.58
CA PRO A 125 0.38 -13.27 19.70
C PRO A 125 0.02 -11.94 20.37
N VAL A 126 0.89 -10.93 20.19
CA VAL A 126 0.65 -9.57 20.68
C VAL A 126 0.24 -8.73 19.48
N ASP A 127 -1.03 -8.80 19.11
CA ASP A 127 -1.60 -8.18 17.90
C ASP A 127 -3.00 -7.59 18.17
N PRO A 128 -3.56 -6.81 17.23
CA PRO A 128 -4.89 -6.23 17.39
C PRO A 128 -6.03 -7.26 17.49
N MET A 129 -5.88 -8.46 16.91
CA MET A 129 -6.93 -9.50 16.90
C MET A 129 -7.20 -10.08 18.30
N HIS A 130 -6.22 -9.96 19.18
CA HIS A 130 -6.27 -10.41 20.58
C HIS A 130 -6.61 -9.28 21.56
N ALA A 131 -6.70 -8.03 21.10
CA ALA A 131 -7.10 -6.88 21.91
C ALA A 131 -8.62 -6.62 21.85
N PHE A 132 -9.12 -5.76 22.76
CA PHE A 132 -10.54 -5.39 22.78
C PHE A 132 -10.99 -4.78 21.46
N GLY A 133 -12.13 -5.24 20.95
CA GLY A 133 -12.72 -4.79 19.70
C GLY A 133 -13.61 -5.84 19.06
N GLY A 134 -13.79 -5.76 17.75
CA GLY A 134 -14.64 -6.66 16.98
C GLY A 134 -15.58 -5.91 16.04
N ASP A 135 -16.45 -6.64 15.37
CA ASP A 135 -17.37 -6.08 14.38
C ASP A 135 -18.21 -4.92 14.97
N GLY A 136 -18.28 -3.81 14.24
CA GLY A 136 -18.92 -2.57 14.70
C GLY A 136 -18.11 -1.73 15.71
N TRP A 137 -16.91 -2.16 16.13
CA TRP A 137 -16.03 -1.36 17.01
C TRP A 137 -14.93 -0.63 16.23
N LEU A 138 -15.16 0.65 15.90
CA LEU A 138 -14.28 1.45 15.03
C LEU A 138 -12.81 1.53 15.47
N GLU A 139 -12.54 1.47 16.78
CA GLU A 139 -11.17 1.56 17.30
C GLU A 139 -10.33 0.34 16.94
N ASN A 140 -10.95 -0.85 16.87
CA ASN A 140 -10.29 -2.10 16.53
C ASN A 140 -11.29 -3.11 15.95
N PRO A 141 -11.67 -2.96 14.66
CA PRO A 141 -12.67 -3.83 14.03
C PRO A 141 -12.24 -5.30 13.94
N ALA A 142 -10.93 -5.55 13.89
CA ALA A 142 -10.35 -6.89 13.83
C ALA A 142 -10.21 -7.56 15.22
N GLY A 143 -10.48 -6.83 16.30
CA GLY A 143 -10.33 -7.31 17.67
C GLY A 143 -11.40 -8.30 18.11
N ARG A 144 -11.46 -8.53 19.42
CA ARG A 144 -12.45 -9.42 20.05
C ARG A 144 -12.97 -8.88 21.37
N GLY A 145 -14.11 -9.41 21.80
CA GLY A 145 -14.73 -9.10 23.10
C GLY A 145 -15.71 -7.94 23.09
N TYR A 146 -15.82 -7.18 22.00
CA TYR A 146 -16.95 -6.26 21.83
C TYR A 146 -18.24 -7.06 21.61
N CYS A 147 -19.29 -6.64 22.32
CA CYS A 147 -20.62 -7.23 22.23
C CYS A 147 -21.65 -6.10 22.19
N SER A 148 -22.37 -5.95 21.07
CA SER A 148 -23.38 -4.91 20.90
C SER A 148 -24.58 -5.08 21.84
N ASP A 149 -24.95 -6.34 22.15
CA ASP A 149 -25.97 -6.71 23.13
C ASP A 149 -25.33 -7.49 24.30
N PRO A 150 -24.93 -6.81 25.39
CA PRO A 150 -24.33 -7.43 26.56
C PRO A 150 -25.13 -8.59 27.18
N SER A 151 -26.44 -8.68 26.92
CA SER A 151 -27.28 -9.78 27.44
C SER A 151 -27.03 -11.11 26.71
N ALA A 152 -26.53 -11.04 25.47
CA ALA A 152 -26.20 -12.18 24.63
C ALA A 152 -24.72 -12.60 24.73
N ALA A 153 -24.00 -12.12 25.75
CA ALA A 153 -22.56 -12.32 25.86
C ALA A 153 -22.14 -13.73 26.31
N ASP A 154 -23.06 -14.61 26.72
CA ASP A 154 -22.74 -15.93 27.25
C ASP A 154 -21.95 -16.78 26.25
N GLY A 155 -20.81 -17.29 26.68
CA GLY A 155 -19.86 -18.03 25.84
C GLY A 155 -18.99 -17.16 24.93
N MET A 156 -19.20 -15.84 24.82
CA MET A 156 -18.35 -14.96 24.01
C MET A 156 -16.94 -14.87 24.58
N LEU A 157 -15.94 -14.83 23.69
CA LEU A 157 -14.55 -14.66 24.07
C LEU A 157 -14.28 -13.24 24.57
N LEU A 158 -13.47 -13.13 25.62
CA LEU A 158 -12.88 -11.87 26.07
C LEU A 158 -11.62 -11.54 25.25
N PRO A 159 -11.16 -10.27 25.24
CA PRO A 159 -9.82 -9.97 24.75
C PRO A 159 -8.78 -10.72 25.58
N ASN A 160 -7.69 -11.11 24.92
CA ASN A 160 -6.54 -11.67 25.58
C ASN A 160 -5.60 -10.56 26.06
N ILE A 161 -5.57 -9.41 25.38
CA ILE A 161 -4.71 -8.27 25.70
C ILE A 161 -5.54 -7.15 26.32
N GLU A 162 -5.19 -6.75 27.53
CA GLU A 162 -5.89 -5.71 28.28
C GLU A 162 -4.92 -4.66 28.85
N TRP A 163 -5.46 -3.47 29.11
CA TRP A 163 -4.78 -2.45 29.89
C TRP A 163 -4.78 -2.82 31.37
N PRO A 164 -3.66 -2.70 32.09
CA PRO A 164 -3.62 -2.97 33.52
C PRO A 164 -4.60 -2.08 34.33
N HIS A 165 -4.88 -0.88 33.85
CA HIS A 165 -5.73 0.12 34.51
C HIS A 165 -7.16 0.18 33.95
N ALA A 166 -7.47 -0.58 32.91
CA ALA A 166 -8.80 -0.65 32.31
C ALA A 166 -9.13 -2.10 31.91
N PRO A 167 -9.17 -3.04 32.88
CA PRO A 167 -9.54 -4.41 32.60
C PRO A 167 -11.01 -4.50 32.16
N VAL A 168 -11.34 -5.50 31.36
CA VAL A 168 -12.73 -5.81 31.05
C VAL A 168 -13.28 -6.61 32.23
N LEU A 169 -14.34 -6.13 32.90
CA LEU A 169 -14.96 -6.76 34.08
C LEU A 169 -16.45 -7.08 33.86
N SER A 170 -17.09 -6.48 32.86
CA SER A 170 -18.46 -6.79 32.44
C SER A 170 -18.60 -6.86 30.91
N PRO A 171 -19.60 -7.58 30.35
CA PRO A 171 -19.86 -7.57 28.90
C PRO A 171 -20.27 -6.19 28.35
N GLY A 172 -20.70 -5.27 29.22
CA GLY A 172 -21.03 -3.89 28.87
C GLY A 172 -19.81 -2.96 28.79
N ASP A 173 -18.64 -3.40 29.23
CA ASP A 173 -17.44 -2.56 29.26
C ASP A 173 -16.96 -2.26 27.84
N ARG A 174 -16.34 -1.08 27.69
CA ARG A 174 -15.85 -0.54 26.42
C ARG A 174 -14.47 0.11 26.59
N PRO A 175 -13.45 -0.63 27.08
CA PRO A 175 -12.12 -0.05 27.21
C PRO A 175 -11.50 0.25 25.84
N PRO A 176 -10.53 1.18 25.77
CA PRO A 176 -9.76 1.36 24.55
C PRO A 176 -8.95 0.09 24.24
N ALA A 177 -8.63 -0.11 22.96
CA ALA A 177 -7.83 -1.27 22.56
C ALA A 177 -6.42 -1.20 23.18
N ALA A 178 -6.02 -2.25 23.88
CA ALA A 178 -4.68 -2.42 24.42
C ALA A 178 -3.76 -2.99 23.33
N THR A 179 -2.90 -2.16 22.74
CA THR A 179 -2.09 -2.57 21.59
C THR A 179 -0.74 -1.87 21.54
N PHE A 180 0.25 -2.55 20.95
CA PHE A 180 1.51 -1.94 20.49
C PHE A 180 1.52 -1.66 18.98
N TRP A 181 0.44 -2.01 18.27
CA TRP A 181 0.33 -1.86 16.82
C TRP A 181 -0.27 -0.51 16.41
N PRO A 182 -0.10 -0.12 15.14
CA PRO A 182 -0.80 1.02 14.59
C PRO A 182 -2.32 0.92 14.72
N LEU A 183 -2.94 2.04 15.05
CA LEU A 183 -4.38 2.24 15.10
C LEU A 183 -4.95 2.33 13.68
N PRO A 184 -6.10 1.68 13.40
CA PRO A 184 -6.78 1.77 12.11
C PRO A 184 -7.12 3.22 11.73
N PRO A 185 -7.14 3.57 10.42
CA PRO A 185 -7.48 4.93 9.96
C PRO A 185 -8.83 5.46 10.48
N GLY A 186 -9.81 4.56 10.64
CA GLY A 186 -11.15 4.88 11.16
C GLY A 186 -11.26 4.94 12.68
N SER A 187 -10.17 4.74 13.43
CA SER A 187 -10.22 4.82 14.89
C SER A 187 -10.58 6.24 15.35
N PRO A 188 -11.43 6.42 16.38
CA PRO A 188 -11.80 7.75 16.88
C PRO A 188 -10.59 8.62 17.27
N GLN A 189 -9.53 7.99 17.78
CA GLN A 189 -8.28 8.64 18.15
C GLN A 189 -7.57 9.30 16.96
N ARG A 190 -7.69 8.71 15.76
CA ARG A 190 -7.13 9.24 14.52
C ARG A 190 -8.13 10.16 13.82
N LEU A 191 -9.41 9.80 13.76
CA LEU A 191 -10.43 10.61 13.08
C LEU A 191 -10.54 12.04 13.64
N ARG A 192 -10.29 12.26 14.93
CA ARG A 192 -10.25 13.62 15.51
C ARG A 192 -9.13 14.52 14.93
N LEU A 193 -8.16 13.94 14.23
CA LEU A 193 -7.00 14.62 13.64
C LEU A 193 -7.11 14.81 12.12
N ILE A 194 -8.19 14.30 11.50
CA ILE A 194 -8.33 14.29 10.04
C ILE A 194 -8.59 15.67 9.43
N GLY A 195 -9.02 16.66 10.23
CA GLY A 195 -9.40 17.98 9.75
C GLY A 195 -10.86 18.06 9.28
N THR A 196 -11.17 19.08 8.48
CA THR A 196 -12.53 19.42 8.08
C THR A 196 -12.95 18.67 6.81
N VAL A 197 -13.91 17.75 6.96
CA VAL A 197 -14.44 16.91 5.87
C VAL A 197 -15.79 17.44 5.41
N ASP A 198 -15.80 18.56 4.67
CA ASP A 198 -17.01 19.23 4.18
C ASP A 198 -17.17 19.16 2.64
N ALA A 199 -18.23 19.75 2.10
CA ALA A 199 -18.48 19.79 0.65
C ALA A 199 -17.38 20.54 -0.13
N ARG A 200 -16.64 21.45 0.51
CA ARG A 200 -15.53 22.16 -0.12
C ARG A 200 -14.33 21.23 -0.26
N TRP A 201 -13.99 20.47 0.78
CA TRP A 201 -12.99 19.41 0.70
C TRP A 201 -13.37 18.39 -0.38
N GLN A 202 -14.62 17.91 -0.37
CA GLN A 202 -15.11 16.91 -1.33
C GLN A 202 -14.96 17.38 -2.78
N ARG A 203 -15.24 18.66 -3.07
CA ARG A 203 -15.11 19.22 -4.43
C ARG A 203 -13.67 19.50 -4.87
N ASN A 204 -12.78 19.89 -3.95
CA ASN A 204 -11.51 20.53 -4.31
C ASN A 204 -10.25 19.79 -3.82
N ARG A 205 -10.40 18.77 -2.97
CA ARG A 205 -9.28 18.09 -2.32
C ARG A 205 -9.39 16.58 -2.37
N PHE A 206 -10.59 16.01 -2.30
CA PHE A 206 -10.79 14.58 -2.50
C PHE A 206 -10.09 14.12 -3.80
N PRO A 207 -9.32 13.00 -3.79
CA PRO A 207 -9.18 12.00 -2.73
C PRO A 207 -8.10 12.30 -1.67
N HIS A 208 -7.45 13.46 -1.70
CA HIS A 208 -6.46 13.85 -0.68
C HIS A 208 -7.13 14.26 0.64
N LEU A 209 -6.37 14.19 1.73
CA LEU A 209 -6.82 14.62 3.06
C LEU A 209 -7.08 16.14 3.10
N PRO A 210 -7.92 16.64 4.02
CA PRO A 210 -8.13 18.07 4.24
C PRO A 210 -6.83 18.86 4.45
N ASP A 211 -6.79 20.11 3.99
CA ASP A 211 -5.61 20.98 4.14
C ASP A 211 -5.29 21.28 5.62
N ASP A 212 -6.28 21.19 6.50
CA ASP A 212 -6.19 21.37 7.96
C ASP A 212 -6.00 20.05 8.73
N THR A 213 -5.64 18.96 8.04
CA THR A 213 -5.27 17.69 8.69
C THR A 213 -4.11 17.92 9.65
N ASP A 214 -4.27 17.50 10.90
CA ASP A 214 -3.19 17.56 11.88
C ASP A 214 -2.13 16.51 11.52
N PRO A 215 -0.83 16.86 11.39
CA PRO A 215 0.22 15.90 11.06
C PRO A 215 0.29 14.67 11.98
N ARG A 216 -0.18 14.78 13.22
CA ARG A 216 -0.27 13.64 14.17
C ARG A 216 -1.22 12.54 13.70
N TYR A 217 -2.08 12.80 12.71
CA TYR A 217 -2.91 11.77 12.06
C TYR A 217 -2.06 10.61 11.51
N PHE A 218 -0.84 10.91 11.05
CA PHE A 218 0.09 9.95 10.45
C PHE A 218 0.95 9.19 11.48
N ASP A 219 1.03 9.65 12.74
CA ASP A 219 1.75 8.93 13.80
C ASP A 219 1.20 7.50 13.94
N ALA A 220 -0.11 7.36 13.75
CA ALA A 220 -0.85 6.11 13.64
C ALA A 220 -0.70 5.15 14.81
N VAL A 221 -0.13 5.55 15.95
CA VAL A 221 -0.08 4.77 17.20
C VAL A 221 -0.73 5.55 18.34
N ALA A 222 -0.96 4.88 19.48
CA ALA A 222 -1.46 5.54 20.68
C ALA A 222 -0.45 6.57 21.24
N GLU A 223 -0.93 7.56 21.99
CA GLU A 223 -0.09 8.69 22.47
C GLU A 223 1.09 8.23 23.34
N ASP A 224 0.94 7.14 24.09
CA ASP A 224 1.99 6.56 24.93
C ASP A 224 3.10 5.84 24.13
N GLN A 225 2.94 5.76 22.81
CA GLN A 225 3.95 5.27 21.86
C GLN A 225 4.60 6.38 21.04
N CYS A 226 4.28 7.65 21.34
CA CYS A 226 4.80 8.82 20.67
C CYS A 226 5.84 9.56 21.54
N ALA A 227 7.04 9.77 21.00
CA ALA A 227 8.06 10.61 21.62
C ALA A 227 7.70 12.10 21.50
N SER A 228 8.36 12.96 22.28
CA SER A 228 8.17 14.41 22.20
C SER A 228 8.73 15.06 20.92
N GLY A 229 9.54 14.33 20.16
CA GLY A 229 10.14 14.74 18.90
C GLY A 229 10.57 13.51 18.09
N TYR A 230 11.36 13.69 17.04
CA TYR A 230 11.95 12.56 16.31
C TYR A 230 12.98 11.82 17.17
N TRP A 231 13.17 10.54 16.88
CA TRP A 231 14.19 9.73 17.55
C TRP A 231 15.59 10.20 17.13
N ARG A 232 16.53 10.15 18.06
CA ARG A 232 17.95 10.44 17.78
C ARG A 232 18.63 9.29 17.04
N GLY A 233 18.18 8.05 17.26
CA GLY A 233 18.66 6.87 16.57
C GLY A 233 19.63 6.00 17.38
N ASP A 234 19.86 6.32 18.65
CA ASP A 234 20.73 5.62 19.59
C ASP A 234 20.03 5.40 20.95
N GLU A 235 18.71 5.54 21.01
CA GLU A 235 17.90 5.25 22.18
C GLU A 235 18.08 3.79 22.63
N THR A 236 18.04 3.57 23.95
CA THR A 236 17.97 2.24 24.53
C THR A 236 16.54 1.73 24.55
N TYR A 237 16.36 0.43 24.36
CA TYR A 237 15.08 -0.23 24.49
C TYR A 237 15.17 -1.47 25.38
N GLU A 238 14.06 -1.78 26.05
CA GLU A 238 13.86 -3.03 26.79
C GLU A 238 12.47 -3.59 26.49
N VAL A 239 12.39 -4.90 26.25
CA VAL A 239 11.11 -5.60 26.05
C VAL A 239 11.08 -6.85 26.92
N ALA A 240 10.17 -6.87 27.89
CA ALA A 240 9.95 -8.00 28.78
C ALA A 240 8.79 -8.88 28.31
N GLY A 241 8.92 -10.20 28.48
CA GLY A 241 7.83 -11.16 28.24
C GLY A 241 7.61 -11.56 26.78
N MET A 242 8.45 -11.12 25.83
CA MET A 242 8.28 -11.39 24.38
C MET A 242 9.46 -12.14 23.74
N HIS A 243 10.21 -12.93 24.50
CA HIS A 243 11.26 -13.80 23.94
C HIS A 243 11.24 -15.17 24.63
N ALA A 244 11.39 -16.24 23.85
CA ALA A 244 11.25 -17.61 24.32
C ALA A 244 12.29 -18.00 25.41
N GLU A 245 13.50 -17.45 25.32
CA GLU A 245 14.60 -17.77 26.22
C GLU A 245 15.01 -16.64 27.18
N LEU A 246 14.71 -15.38 26.83
CA LEU A 246 15.21 -14.21 27.53
C LEU A 246 14.04 -13.56 28.27
N PRO A 247 14.10 -13.40 29.61
CA PRO A 247 13.04 -12.71 30.33
C PRO A 247 12.85 -11.26 29.86
N VAL A 248 13.95 -10.61 29.48
CA VAL A 248 13.99 -9.25 28.96
C VAL A 248 15.00 -9.16 27.82
N VAL A 249 14.56 -8.71 26.66
CA VAL A 249 15.41 -8.32 25.53
C VAL A 249 15.81 -6.87 25.71
N ARG A 250 17.11 -6.58 25.63
CA ARG A 250 17.66 -5.23 25.75
C ARG A 250 18.49 -4.89 24.53
N GLY A 251 18.49 -3.62 24.14
CA GLY A 251 19.35 -3.16 23.07
C GLY A 251 19.41 -1.65 22.97
N ARG A 252 20.06 -1.21 21.90
CA ARG A 252 20.18 0.20 21.50
C ARG A 252 19.88 0.30 20.01
N LEU A 253 19.23 1.37 19.60
CA LEU A 253 19.09 1.69 18.18
C LEU A 253 20.46 1.84 17.49
N PRO A 254 20.55 1.56 16.17
CA PRO A 254 21.83 1.34 15.47
C PRO A 254 22.72 2.58 15.30
N GLY A 255 22.30 3.76 15.72
CA GLY A 255 23.07 5.01 15.66
C GLY A 255 23.36 5.45 14.22
N LEU A 256 22.42 5.22 13.29
CA LEU A 256 22.59 5.54 11.87
C LEU A 256 22.32 7.02 11.61
N GLN A 257 23.08 7.57 10.66
CA GLN A 257 22.90 8.92 10.10
C GLN A 257 22.78 8.81 8.58
N PRO A 258 21.64 8.31 8.07
CA PRO A 258 21.42 8.26 6.64
C PRO A 258 21.30 9.66 6.07
N ARG A 259 21.79 9.84 4.85
CA ARG A 259 21.70 11.09 4.09
C ARG A 259 21.14 10.81 2.72
N LEU A 260 20.22 11.66 2.29
CA LEU A 260 19.58 11.58 0.98
C LEU A 260 19.99 12.79 0.15
N LEU A 261 20.65 12.53 -0.97
CA LEU A 261 20.89 13.53 -2.01
C LEU A 261 19.95 13.26 -3.18
N TRP A 262 19.48 14.32 -3.85
CA TRP A 262 18.73 14.18 -5.10
C TRP A 262 19.12 15.25 -6.13
N ARG A 263 18.74 14.99 -7.38
CA ARG A 263 18.89 15.92 -8.51
C ARG A 263 17.64 15.90 -9.39
N THR A 264 17.35 17.02 -10.03
CA THR A 264 16.34 17.14 -11.09
C THR A 264 16.97 17.09 -12.48
N ASP A 265 16.18 17.00 -13.55
CA ASP A 265 16.72 17.04 -14.93
C ASP A 265 17.44 18.35 -15.23
N ALA A 266 16.89 19.48 -14.76
CA ALA A 266 17.52 20.80 -14.90
C ALA A 266 18.90 20.88 -14.22
N ASP A 267 19.09 20.10 -13.15
CA ASP A 267 20.34 20.04 -12.41
C ASP A 267 21.43 19.21 -13.10
N THR A 268 21.08 18.41 -14.12
CA THR A 268 22.03 17.51 -14.80
C THR A 268 23.16 18.30 -15.45
N ASN A 269 22.85 19.48 -16.02
CA ASN A 269 23.84 20.35 -16.66
C ASN A 269 24.59 21.26 -15.68
N THR A 270 23.98 21.61 -14.54
CA THR A 270 24.59 22.48 -13.51
C THR A 270 25.34 21.70 -12.45
N ASN A 271 25.20 20.37 -12.45
CA ASN A 271 25.73 19.46 -11.45
C ASN A 271 25.27 19.80 -10.01
N GLN A 272 24.08 20.41 -9.90
CA GLN A 272 23.49 20.78 -8.63
C GLN A 272 22.93 19.54 -7.93
N VAL A 273 23.14 19.45 -6.61
CA VAL A 273 22.58 18.40 -5.77
C VAL A 273 21.88 19.03 -4.58
N TRP A 274 20.74 18.45 -4.24
CA TRP A 274 19.91 18.87 -3.14
C TRP A 274 19.98 17.85 -2.02
N GLU A 275 19.76 18.33 -0.79
CA GLU A 275 19.75 17.51 0.41
C GLU A 275 18.79 18.12 1.43
N ALA A 276 18.14 17.26 2.20
CA ALA A 276 17.26 17.62 3.30
C ALA A 276 17.44 16.62 4.45
N PRO A 277 17.21 17.04 5.70
CA PRO A 277 17.37 16.17 6.85
C PRO A 277 16.37 15.00 6.80
N LEU A 278 16.88 13.82 7.07
CA LEU A 278 16.11 12.59 7.24
C LEU A 278 15.76 12.43 8.72
N GLU A 279 14.47 12.43 9.03
CA GLU A 279 13.98 12.34 10.41
C GLU A 279 13.61 10.90 10.76
N LEU A 280 14.15 10.35 11.86
CA LEU A 280 13.78 9.03 12.34
C LEU A 280 12.44 9.10 13.09
N ASP A 281 11.37 8.69 12.40
CA ASP A 281 10.01 8.86 12.90
C ASP A 281 9.32 7.54 13.28
N THR A 282 9.90 6.39 12.92
CA THR A 282 9.32 5.08 13.22
C THR A 282 10.38 4.09 13.65
N VAL A 283 10.09 3.41 14.77
CA VAL A 283 10.85 2.27 15.28
C VAL A 283 9.90 1.09 15.46
N TRP A 284 10.21 -0.05 14.86
CA TRP A 284 9.59 -1.32 15.21
C TRP A 284 10.56 -2.17 16.00
N LEU A 285 10.09 -2.72 17.12
CA LEU A 285 10.84 -3.70 17.90
C LEU A 285 10.32 -5.11 17.57
N TYR A 286 11.24 -6.02 17.25
CA TYR A 286 10.97 -7.44 17.01
C TYR A 286 11.68 -8.26 18.09
N PRO A 287 11.14 -8.28 19.33
CA PRO A 287 11.79 -8.92 20.47
C PRO A 287 12.01 -10.40 20.23
N ASN A 288 11.08 -11.10 19.56
CA ASN A 288 11.19 -12.54 19.25
C ASN A 288 12.49 -12.89 18.52
N ASP A 289 12.90 -12.05 17.55
CA ASP A 289 14.09 -12.25 16.72
C ASP A 289 15.26 -11.35 17.11
N MET A 290 15.10 -10.55 18.19
CA MET A 290 16.07 -9.54 18.63
C MET A 290 16.49 -8.57 17.52
N ARG A 291 15.52 -8.10 16.73
CA ARG A 291 15.73 -7.13 15.65
C ARG A 291 14.99 -5.82 15.89
N VAL A 292 15.40 -4.79 15.19
CA VAL A 292 14.71 -3.51 15.11
C VAL A 292 14.61 -3.05 13.66
N LEU A 293 13.49 -2.45 13.28
CA LEU A 293 13.36 -1.69 12.03
C LEU A 293 13.30 -0.21 12.38
N VAL A 294 14.12 0.59 11.71
CA VAL A 294 14.16 2.05 11.84
C VAL A 294 13.82 2.68 10.49
N LEU A 295 12.89 3.64 10.47
CA LEU A 295 12.46 4.33 9.25
C LEU A 295 12.70 5.83 9.36
N TYR A 296 13.51 6.35 8.45
CA TYR A 296 13.82 7.76 8.30
C TYR A 296 13.01 8.35 7.15
N ARG A 297 12.41 9.53 7.35
CA ARG A 297 11.54 10.14 6.34
C ARG A 297 11.80 11.61 6.10
N VAL A 298 11.73 11.96 4.82
CA VAL A 298 11.79 13.33 4.32
C VAL A 298 10.74 13.53 3.23
N LEU A 299 10.19 14.74 3.16
CA LEU A 299 9.37 15.18 2.04
C LEU A 299 10.26 15.99 1.10
N ILE A 300 10.32 15.58 -0.16
CA ILE A 300 10.97 16.34 -1.24
C ILE A 300 9.91 16.74 -2.27
N PRO A 301 10.14 17.79 -3.07
CA PRO A 301 9.23 18.17 -4.15
C PRO A 301 8.93 16.97 -5.06
N ALA A 302 7.67 16.74 -5.41
CA ALA A 302 7.31 15.69 -6.36
C ALA A 302 7.65 16.11 -7.80
N ALA A 303 7.74 15.12 -8.70
CA ALA A 303 7.80 15.39 -10.13
C ALA A 303 6.49 16.04 -10.61
N GLY A 304 6.58 17.29 -11.07
CA GLY A 304 5.51 17.96 -11.79
C GLY A 304 5.25 17.32 -13.15
N LEU A 305 4.12 17.67 -13.77
CA LEU A 305 3.73 17.21 -15.12
C LEU A 305 4.71 17.66 -16.21
N ASP A 306 5.50 18.70 -15.93
CA ASP A 306 6.59 19.22 -16.75
C ASP A 306 7.91 18.44 -16.58
N GLY A 307 7.92 17.38 -15.77
CA GLY A 307 9.14 16.62 -15.43
C GLY A 307 9.99 17.29 -14.35
N SER A 308 9.54 18.40 -13.75
CA SER A 308 10.24 19.08 -12.67
C SER A 308 10.16 18.28 -11.36
N GLY A 309 11.18 17.50 -11.05
CA GLY A 309 11.29 16.81 -9.77
C GLY A 309 12.49 15.89 -9.70
N PRO A 310 12.64 15.13 -8.60
CA PRO A 310 13.77 14.24 -8.40
C PRO A 310 13.82 13.16 -9.49
N GLN A 311 14.89 13.17 -10.29
CA GLN A 311 15.13 12.17 -11.34
C GLN A 311 16.14 11.14 -10.90
N ALA A 312 17.00 11.48 -9.95
CA ALA A 312 17.86 10.52 -9.29
C ALA A 312 18.00 10.79 -7.80
N LEU A 313 18.14 9.70 -7.03
CA LEU A 313 18.37 9.69 -5.60
C LEU A 313 19.70 9.01 -5.28
N TYR A 314 20.41 9.51 -4.28
CA TYR A 314 21.59 8.89 -3.71
C TYR A 314 21.46 8.80 -2.20
N VAL A 315 21.61 7.58 -1.68
CA VAL A 315 21.59 7.32 -0.25
C VAL A 315 23.00 7.05 0.22
N HIS A 316 23.41 7.72 1.30
CA HIS A 316 24.62 7.41 2.03
C HIS A 316 24.27 7.04 3.48
N THR A 317 24.76 5.89 3.93
CA THR A 317 24.56 5.42 5.31
C THR A 317 25.77 5.78 6.16
N GLY A 318 25.67 6.86 6.93
CA GLY A 318 26.63 7.22 7.97
C GLY A 318 26.29 6.60 9.33
N ARG A 319 27.17 6.76 10.31
CA ARG A 319 26.95 6.43 11.72
C ARG A 319 27.28 7.63 12.60
N MET A 320 26.59 7.78 13.74
CA MET A 320 26.82 8.87 14.70
C MET A 320 28.25 8.92 15.25
N THR A 321 28.92 7.76 15.36
CA THR A 321 30.32 7.66 15.80
C THR A 321 31.32 7.86 14.67
N GLY A 322 30.86 8.00 13.43
CA GLY A 322 31.69 8.17 12.24
C GLY A 322 32.14 9.62 12.04
N SER A 323 33.13 9.81 11.18
CA SER A 323 33.54 11.15 10.76
C SER A 323 32.46 11.77 9.87
N ALA A 324 32.16 13.05 10.10
CA ALA A 324 31.25 13.80 9.26
C ALA A 324 31.81 13.88 7.83
N VAL A 325 30.98 13.48 6.85
CA VAL A 325 31.29 13.60 5.42
C VAL A 325 30.62 14.86 4.91
N SER A 326 31.28 15.70 4.13
CA SER A 326 30.61 16.90 3.58
C SER A 326 29.62 16.54 2.47
N ARG A 327 28.63 17.42 2.22
CA ARG A 327 27.69 17.23 1.08
C ARG A 327 28.43 17.15 -0.24
N ASP A 328 29.45 18.00 -0.43
CA ASP A 328 30.20 18.08 -1.69
C ASP A 328 31.04 16.81 -1.93
N GLU A 329 31.57 16.20 -0.87
CA GLU A 329 32.20 14.87 -0.94
C GLU A 329 31.21 13.78 -1.35
N LEU A 330 30.00 13.75 -0.78
CA LEU A 330 28.96 12.80 -1.17
C LEU A 330 28.52 13.02 -2.63
N ALA A 331 28.39 14.26 -3.05
CA ALA A 331 28.08 14.62 -4.44
C ALA A 331 29.18 14.13 -5.40
N ALA A 332 30.45 14.24 -5.01
CA ALA A 332 31.58 13.73 -5.78
C ALA A 332 31.57 12.20 -5.87
N ARG A 333 31.29 11.50 -4.76
CA ARG A 333 31.14 10.04 -4.75
C ARG A 333 30.00 9.59 -5.64
N TRP A 334 28.86 10.28 -5.58
CA TRP A 334 27.71 9.95 -6.40
C TRP A 334 28.00 10.14 -7.89
N ARG A 335 28.67 11.23 -8.28
CA ARG A 335 29.13 11.42 -9.66
C ARG A 335 30.03 10.28 -10.15
N ALA A 336 31.06 9.95 -9.37
CA ALA A 336 31.95 8.84 -9.72
C ALA A 336 31.19 7.52 -9.87
N ALA A 337 30.18 7.26 -9.04
CA ALA A 337 29.34 6.07 -9.14
C ALA A 337 28.46 6.05 -10.40
N LEU A 338 28.02 7.21 -10.90
CA LEU A 338 27.26 7.32 -12.15
C LEU A 338 28.16 7.16 -13.39
N ASP A 339 29.41 7.61 -13.31
CA ASP A 339 30.40 7.55 -14.39
C ASP A 339 31.16 6.22 -14.45
N THR A 340 30.99 5.35 -13.44
CA THR A 340 31.55 4.00 -13.46
C THR A 340 30.75 3.16 -14.46
N PRO A 341 31.33 2.75 -15.61
CA PRO A 341 30.64 1.84 -16.51
C PRO A 341 30.33 0.57 -15.74
N VAL A 342 29.05 0.17 -15.74
CA VAL A 342 28.61 -1.10 -15.15
C VAL A 342 29.36 -2.21 -15.88
N THR A 343 30.45 -2.68 -15.27
CA THR A 343 31.14 -3.87 -15.74
C THR A 343 30.32 -5.02 -15.20
N MET A 344 29.29 -5.39 -15.95
CA MET A 344 28.60 -6.65 -15.70
C MET A 344 29.67 -7.75 -15.72
N PRO A 345 29.76 -8.62 -14.70
CA PRO A 345 30.56 -9.83 -14.86
C PRO A 345 29.99 -10.57 -16.06
N VAL A 346 30.76 -10.61 -17.14
CA VAL A 346 30.49 -11.49 -18.27
C VAL A 346 30.65 -12.90 -17.71
N THR A 347 29.54 -13.51 -17.29
CA THR A 347 29.45 -14.96 -17.30
C THR A 347 29.84 -15.41 -18.70
N GLU A 348 30.87 -16.24 -18.81
CA GLU A 348 31.38 -16.78 -20.07
C GLU A 348 30.21 -17.09 -21.01
N ARG A 349 30.14 -16.29 -22.07
CA ARG A 349 29.20 -16.48 -23.16
C ARG A 349 29.67 -17.73 -23.88
N VAL A 350 28.87 -18.79 -23.85
CA VAL A 350 29.02 -19.89 -24.81
C VAL A 350 28.70 -19.27 -26.17
N ASP A 351 29.72 -19.16 -27.02
CA ASP A 351 29.61 -18.56 -28.36
C ASP A 351 28.56 -19.30 -29.20
N ALA A 352 27.46 -18.62 -29.48
CA ALA A 352 26.62 -18.91 -30.63
C ALA A 352 26.99 -17.92 -31.75
N PRO A 353 27.02 -18.35 -33.02
CA PRO A 353 27.60 -17.56 -34.10
C PRO A 353 26.79 -16.27 -34.34
N VAL A 354 27.48 -15.13 -34.30
CA VAL A 354 26.93 -13.81 -34.59
C VAL A 354 26.83 -13.62 -36.11
N ALA A 355 25.62 -13.38 -36.61
CA ALA A 355 25.39 -12.90 -37.97
C ALA A 355 25.76 -11.40 -38.06
N GLY A 356 26.40 -10.99 -39.16
CA GLY A 356 26.92 -9.63 -39.39
C GLY A 356 25.84 -8.54 -39.48
N PRO A 357 26.25 -7.25 -39.54
CA PRO A 357 25.34 -6.12 -39.46
C PRO A 357 24.36 -6.07 -40.64
N ALA A 358 23.10 -5.77 -40.34
CA ALA A 358 22.02 -5.72 -41.31
C ALA A 358 22.21 -4.57 -42.31
N GLY A 359 21.93 -4.84 -43.58
CA GLY A 359 22.04 -3.87 -44.67
C GLY A 359 20.99 -2.75 -44.61
N PRO A 360 21.12 -1.71 -45.46
CA PRO A 360 20.26 -0.52 -45.47
C PRO A 360 18.75 -0.80 -45.56
N ASP A 361 18.34 -1.92 -46.18
CA ASP A 361 16.94 -2.34 -46.30
C ASP A 361 16.31 -2.71 -44.95
N ALA A 362 17.09 -3.23 -43.99
CA ALA A 362 16.59 -3.58 -42.65
C ALA A 362 16.36 -2.34 -41.78
N GLN A 363 17.17 -1.29 -41.96
CA GLN A 363 17.00 -0.01 -41.27
C GLN A 363 15.74 0.72 -41.77
N GLN A 364 15.46 0.60 -43.07
CA GLN A 364 14.26 1.17 -43.69
C GLN A 364 12.99 0.43 -43.23
N ALA A 365 12.99 -0.90 -43.17
CA ALA A 365 11.88 -1.70 -42.65
C ALA A 365 11.58 -1.42 -41.16
N LEU A 366 12.61 -1.14 -40.35
CA LEU A 366 12.44 -0.76 -38.93
C LEU A 366 11.84 0.64 -38.79
N THR A 367 12.21 1.57 -39.67
CA THR A 367 11.67 2.94 -39.70
C THR A 367 10.22 2.96 -40.17
N GLU A 368 9.87 2.15 -41.17
CA GLU A 368 8.49 1.99 -41.65
C GLU A 368 7.60 1.27 -40.63
N GLY A 369 8.14 0.27 -39.91
CA GLY A 369 7.44 -0.44 -38.83
C GLY A 369 7.15 0.43 -37.60
N THR A 370 8.09 1.29 -37.21
CA THR A 370 7.89 2.25 -36.10
C THR A 370 6.91 3.37 -36.47
N ALA A 371 6.93 3.85 -37.72
CA ALA A 371 5.96 4.83 -38.21
C ALA A 371 4.53 4.25 -38.28
N ALA A 372 4.37 3.00 -38.71
CA ALA A 372 3.07 2.32 -38.74
C ALA A 372 2.51 2.08 -37.33
N ALA A 373 3.36 1.70 -36.37
CA ALA A 373 2.96 1.54 -34.97
C ALA A 373 2.53 2.87 -34.33
N GLN A 374 3.24 3.96 -34.63
CA GLN A 374 2.87 5.30 -34.18
C GLN A 374 1.53 5.75 -34.76
N ALA A 375 1.30 5.54 -36.07
CA ALA A 375 0.04 5.88 -36.72
C ALA A 375 -1.15 5.07 -36.16
N ALA A 376 -0.95 3.81 -35.80
CA ALA A 376 -1.97 2.99 -35.14
C ALA A 376 -2.29 3.50 -33.73
N TYR A 377 -1.26 3.89 -32.96
CA TYR A 377 -1.41 4.47 -31.63
C TYR A 377 -2.14 5.83 -31.68
N ASP A 378 -1.78 6.70 -32.63
CA ASP A 378 -2.43 7.98 -32.88
C ASP A 378 -3.93 7.82 -33.18
N LYS A 379 -4.27 6.81 -34.00
CA LYS A 379 -5.66 6.50 -34.37
C LYS A 379 -6.49 6.03 -33.16
N VAL A 380 -5.93 5.18 -32.32
CA VAL A 380 -6.60 4.72 -31.08
C VAL A 380 -6.75 5.88 -30.09
N TRP A 381 -5.73 6.72 -29.94
CA TRP A 381 -5.82 7.89 -29.07
C TRP A 381 -6.90 8.89 -29.53
N ALA A 382 -7.02 9.10 -30.85
CA ALA A 382 -8.07 9.95 -31.42
C ALA A 382 -9.49 9.40 -31.12
N GLN A 383 -9.66 8.08 -31.11
CA GLN A 383 -10.94 7.45 -30.74
C GLN A 383 -11.24 7.63 -29.24
N ILE A 384 -10.24 7.53 -28.38
CA ILE A 384 -10.37 7.77 -26.92
C ILE A 384 -10.77 9.22 -26.65
N VAL A 385 -10.13 10.19 -27.31
CA VAL A 385 -10.47 11.61 -27.19
C VAL A 385 -11.89 11.88 -27.68
N ALA A 386 -12.31 11.31 -28.81
CA ALA A 386 -13.66 11.49 -29.33
C ALA A 386 -14.76 10.92 -28.41
N ALA A 387 -14.49 9.75 -27.80
CA ALA A 387 -15.40 9.16 -26.82
C ALA A 387 -15.46 10.01 -25.54
N TYR A 388 -14.31 10.51 -25.07
CA TYR A 388 -14.24 11.42 -23.93
C TYR A 388 -15.02 12.71 -24.16
N ASP A 389 -14.86 13.35 -25.33
CA ASP A 389 -15.56 14.60 -25.66
C ASP A 389 -17.08 14.42 -25.70
N THR A 390 -17.55 13.24 -26.11
CA THR A 390 -18.98 12.90 -26.13
C THR A 390 -19.52 12.81 -24.71
N VAL A 391 -18.84 12.06 -23.82
CA VAL A 391 -19.20 11.94 -22.40
C VAL A 391 -19.12 13.30 -21.70
N ALA A 392 -18.06 14.06 -21.96
CA ALA A 392 -17.88 15.38 -21.35
C ALA A 392 -19.00 16.36 -21.75
N LYS A 393 -19.48 16.28 -23.00
CA LYS A 393 -20.60 17.08 -23.49
C LYS A 393 -21.94 16.68 -22.89
N GLU A 394 -22.18 15.38 -22.73
CA GLU A 394 -23.41 14.85 -22.10
C GLU A 394 -23.48 15.24 -20.62
N VAL A 395 -22.38 15.06 -19.88
CA VAL A 395 -22.28 15.46 -18.47
C VAL A 395 -22.37 16.98 -18.31
N GLY A 396 -21.72 17.75 -19.19
CA GLY A 396 -21.82 19.21 -19.21
C GLY A 396 -23.27 19.69 -19.45
N THR A 397 -23.99 19.05 -20.38
CA THR A 397 -25.39 19.37 -20.67
C THR A 397 -26.31 19.04 -19.50
N ALA A 398 -26.10 17.89 -18.85
CA ALA A 398 -26.86 17.48 -17.68
C ALA A 398 -26.59 18.39 -16.47
N ALA A 399 -25.34 18.80 -16.25
CA ALA A 399 -24.96 19.75 -15.21
C ALA A 399 -25.60 21.13 -15.42
N GLN A 400 -25.60 21.61 -16.66
CA GLN A 400 -26.18 22.91 -17.02
C GLN A 400 -27.71 22.92 -16.86
N ALA A 401 -28.40 21.82 -17.18
CA ALA A 401 -29.82 21.63 -16.92
C ALA A 401 -30.16 21.60 -15.41
N ALA A 402 -29.20 21.21 -14.57
CA ALA A 402 -29.31 21.22 -13.12
C ALA A 402 -28.78 22.53 -12.46
N GLY A 403 -28.39 23.53 -13.25
CA GLY A 403 -27.93 24.84 -12.76
C GLY A 403 -26.46 24.91 -12.32
N PHE A 404 -25.64 23.92 -12.70
CA PHE A 404 -24.21 23.87 -12.41
C PHE A 404 -23.37 24.04 -13.68
N GLU A 405 -22.20 24.65 -13.58
CA GLU A 405 -21.22 24.75 -14.66
C GLU A 405 -20.00 23.90 -14.27
N ILE A 406 -19.78 22.78 -14.97
CA ILE A 406 -18.72 21.81 -14.68
C ILE A 406 -17.81 21.71 -15.90
N GLY A 407 -16.51 22.00 -15.72
CA GLY A 407 -15.49 21.77 -16.74
C GLY A 407 -14.81 20.41 -16.52
N ILE A 408 -14.83 19.54 -17.54
CA ILE A 408 -14.26 18.19 -17.45
C ILE A 408 -12.92 18.19 -18.21
N PRO A 409 -11.78 17.92 -17.54
CA PRO A 409 -10.45 18.14 -18.11
C PRO A 409 -10.00 17.02 -19.05
N ALA A 410 -9.56 17.39 -20.27
CA ALA A 410 -9.18 16.45 -21.34
C ALA A 410 -8.23 15.29 -20.90
N PRO A 411 -8.37 14.10 -21.51
CA PRO A 411 -7.59 12.92 -21.13
C PRO A 411 -6.10 13.08 -21.47
N SER A 412 -5.23 12.54 -20.62
CA SER A 412 -3.77 12.67 -20.73
C SER A 412 -3.15 11.58 -21.60
N ARG A 413 -2.38 11.97 -22.62
CA ARG A 413 -1.73 11.06 -23.56
C ARG A 413 -0.46 10.44 -22.99
N LEU A 414 -0.33 9.12 -22.99
CA LEU A 414 0.90 8.41 -22.61
C LEU A 414 1.92 8.41 -23.77
N PRO A 415 3.24 8.53 -23.52
CA PRO A 415 4.25 8.40 -24.57
C PRO A 415 4.47 6.92 -24.97
N PRO A 416 4.88 6.62 -26.22
CA PRO A 416 5.21 5.26 -26.64
C PRO A 416 6.44 4.72 -25.91
N ARG A 417 6.43 3.43 -25.57
CA ARG A 417 7.61 2.72 -25.02
C ARG A 417 8.73 2.64 -26.07
N SER A 418 9.96 2.98 -25.68
CA SER A 418 11.15 3.04 -26.54
C SER A 418 11.99 1.75 -26.54
N ASP A 419 11.39 0.59 -26.31
CA ASP A 419 12.15 -0.63 -26.05
C ASP A 419 12.24 -1.47 -27.32
N ALA A 420 13.36 -1.35 -28.03
CA ALA A 420 13.67 -2.01 -29.31
C ALA A 420 13.89 -3.55 -29.21
N SER A 421 13.35 -4.23 -28.19
CA SER A 421 13.45 -5.68 -28.02
C SER A 421 12.10 -6.40 -28.03
N ALA A 422 11.00 -5.71 -28.38
CA ALA A 422 9.70 -6.35 -28.48
C ALA A 422 9.63 -7.23 -29.73
N GLN A 423 9.55 -8.55 -29.54
CA GLN A 423 9.10 -9.43 -30.61
C GLN A 423 7.70 -8.99 -31.08
N PRO A 424 7.39 -9.12 -32.38
CA PRO A 424 6.09 -8.71 -32.90
C PRO A 424 4.99 -9.51 -32.20
N VAL A 425 4.24 -8.84 -31.33
CA VAL A 425 3.10 -9.43 -30.64
C VAL A 425 2.01 -9.60 -31.69
N SER A 426 1.69 -10.86 -32.02
CA SER A 426 0.60 -11.15 -32.95
C SER A 426 -0.74 -10.76 -32.32
N ALA A 427 -1.73 -10.40 -33.14
CA ALA A 427 -3.11 -10.15 -32.66
C ALA A 427 -3.66 -11.35 -31.86
N THR A 428 -3.23 -12.57 -32.22
CA THR A 428 -3.53 -13.81 -31.48
C THR A 428 -2.88 -13.82 -30.10
N GLY A 429 -1.66 -13.31 -29.96
CA GLY A 429 -0.95 -13.21 -28.68
C GLY A 429 -1.55 -12.17 -27.72
N ILE A 430 -1.98 -11.02 -28.23
CA ILE A 430 -2.67 -9.99 -27.42
C ILE A 430 -4.04 -10.50 -26.97
N SER A 431 -4.82 -11.09 -27.89
CA SER A 431 -6.13 -11.64 -27.55
C SER A 431 -6.04 -12.81 -26.56
N ALA A 432 -5.02 -13.67 -26.69
CA ALA A 432 -4.75 -14.73 -25.72
C ALA A 432 -4.33 -14.18 -24.35
N ALA A 433 -3.54 -13.10 -24.30
CA ALA A 433 -3.13 -12.48 -23.04
C ALA A 433 -4.29 -11.79 -22.32
N ILE A 434 -5.19 -11.12 -23.06
CA ILE A 434 -6.40 -10.52 -22.51
C ILE A 434 -7.36 -11.61 -22.00
N ALA A 435 -7.62 -12.63 -22.81
CA ALA A 435 -8.47 -13.76 -22.40
C ALA A 435 -7.90 -14.48 -21.16
N LYS A 436 -6.58 -14.60 -21.07
CA LYS A 436 -5.88 -15.15 -19.90
C LYS A 436 -6.07 -14.27 -18.67
N ALA A 437 -5.83 -12.96 -18.78
CA ALA A 437 -5.98 -12.01 -17.67
C ALA A 437 -7.43 -11.94 -17.15
N PHE A 438 -8.43 -11.97 -18.04
CA PHE A 438 -9.84 -12.03 -17.64
C PHE A 438 -10.17 -13.33 -16.91
N LYS A 439 -9.65 -14.47 -17.38
CA LYS A 439 -9.89 -15.78 -16.77
C LYS A 439 -9.19 -15.92 -15.41
N GLU A 440 -8.00 -15.35 -15.27
CA GLU A 440 -7.26 -15.28 -14.00
C GLU A 440 -7.99 -14.38 -12.99
N GLY A 441 -8.45 -13.19 -13.42
CA GLY A 441 -9.24 -12.30 -12.56
C GLY A 441 -10.59 -12.89 -12.15
N GLU A 442 -11.30 -13.58 -13.06
CA GLU A 442 -12.54 -14.28 -12.71
C GLU A 442 -12.30 -15.38 -11.67
N GLN A 443 -11.19 -16.12 -11.81
CA GLN A 443 -10.81 -17.17 -10.87
C GLN A 443 -10.42 -16.59 -9.49
N GLU A 444 -9.68 -15.49 -9.44
CA GLU A 444 -9.36 -14.77 -8.19
C GLU A 444 -10.61 -14.30 -7.46
N VAL A 445 -11.59 -13.75 -8.18
CA VAL A 445 -12.87 -13.33 -7.60
C VAL A 445 -13.65 -14.53 -7.06
N ARG A 446 -13.69 -15.65 -7.79
CA ARG A 446 -14.34 -16.89 -7.34
C ARG A 446 -13.66 -17.47 -6.10
N ASP A 447 -12.32 -17.43 -6.04
CA ASP A 447 -11.55 -17.93 -4.91
C ASP A 447 -11.70 -17.03 -3.68
N ALA A 448 -11.73 -15.71 -3.86
CA ALA A 448 -12.03 -14.75 -2.79
C ALA A 448 -13.45 -14.92 -2.20
N LEU A 449 -14.44 -15.19 -3.07
CA LEU A 449 -15.81 -15.50 -2.63
C LEU A 449 -15.86 -16.80 -1.84
N ARG A 450 -15.17 -17.86 -2.29
CA ARG A 450 -15.07 -19.13 -1.56
C ARG A 450 -14.42 -18.99 -0.19
N GLN A 451 -13.34 -18.21 -0.10
CA GLN A 451 -12.64 -17.94 1.16
C GLN A 451 -13.52 -17.17 2.15
N SER A 452 -14.49 -16.41 1.64
CA SER A 452 -15.50 -15.70 2.44
C SER A 452 -16.75 -16.53 2.73
N GLY A 453 -16.73 -17.83 2.44
CA GLY A 453 -17.85 -18.76 2.66
C GLY A 453 -19.01 -18.61 1.67
N MET A 454 -18.79 -17.92 0.55
CA MET A 454 -19.80 -17.68 -0.48
C MET A 454 -19.48 -18.45 -1.77
N ASP A 455 -20.51 -19.00 -2.41
CA ASP A 455 -20.34 -19.72 -3.68
C ASP A 455 -20.83 -18.85 -4.86
N ALA A 456 -19.92 -18.55 -5.78
CA ALA A 456 -20.17 -17.64 -6.91
C ALA A 456 -21.29 -18.14 -7.83
N ASP A 457 -21.37 -19.45 -8.06
CA ASP A 457 -22.43 -20.04 -8.89
C ASP A 457 -23.78 -20.02 -8.18
N SER A 458 -23.80 -20.21 -6.86
CA SER A 458 -25.00 -20.03 -6.02
C SER A 458 -25.46 -18.56 -5.93
N ILE A 459 -24.55 -17.58 -6.01
CA ILE A 459 -24.89 -16.14 -6.05
C ILE A 459 -25.54 -15.79 -7.40
N LEU A 460 -24.96 -16.27 -8.50
CA LEU A 460 -25.45 -16.01 -9.86
C LEU A 460 -26.76 -16.76 -10.18
N ALA A 461 -27.04 -17.87 -9.49
CA ALA A 461 -28.26 -18.65 -9.65
C ALA A 461 -29.43 -18.21 -8.74
N ARG A 462 -29.23 -17.27 -7.80
CA ARG A 462 -30.31 -16.77 -6.93
C ARG A 462 -31.23 -15.83 -7.72
N PRO A 463 -32.55 -16.09 -7.78
CA PRO A 463 -33.47 -15.05 -8.23
C PRO A 463 -33.35 -13.85 -7.30
N ALA A 464 -33.28 -12.64 -7.86
CA ALA A 464 -33.10 -11.40 -7.13
C ALA A 464 -34.14 -11.30 -6.00
N GLN A 465 -33.72 -11.59 -4.77
CA GLN A 465 -34.49 -11.26 -3.59
C GLN A 465 -34.29 -9.77 -3.32
N PRO A 466 -35.33 -9.06 -2.85
CA PRO A 466 -35.18 -7.68 -2.42
C PRO A 466 -34.05 -7.63 -1.37
N ALA A 467 -33.13 -6.69 -1.57
CA ALA A 467 -31.98 -6.50 -0.71
C ALA A 467 -32.42 -6.39 0.76
N PRO A 468 -31.68 -6.98 1.73
CA PRO A 468 -31.89 -6.65 3.13
C PRO A 468 -31.69 -5.14 3.28
N GLU A 469 -32.70 -4.48 3.82
CA GLU A 469 -32.83 -3.05 3.73
C GLU A 469 -31.74 -2.34 4.57
N LEU A 470 -30.94 -1.52 3.89
CA LEU A 470 -29.85 -0.69 4.41
C LEU A 470 -30.36 0.55 5.19
N HIS A 471 -31.33 0.39 6.09
CA HIS A 471 -31.97 1.52 6.79
C HIS A 471 -31.58 1.71 8.27
N THR A 472 -30.45 1.15 8.72
CA THR A 472 -29.93 1.39 10.08
C THR A 472 -28.74 2.34 10.19
N LEU A 473 -28.34 3.04 9.12
CA LEU A 473 -27.30 4.08 9.24
C LEU A 473 -27.69 5.47 8.69
N PHE A 474 -28.50 5.60 7.64
CA PHE A 474 -28.92 6.92 7.12
C PHE A 474 -30.28 6.82 6.39
N GLY A 475 -31.22 7.74 6.62
CA GLY A 475 -32.54 7.78 5.95
C GLY A 475 -32.49 8.35 4.50
N PRO A 476 -33.44 8.01 3.60
CA PRO A 476 -33.44 8.37 2.16
C PRO A 476 -34.23 9.67 1.85
N PRO A 477 -34.10 10.32 0.64
CA PRO A 477 -33.97 9.68 -0.68
C PRO A 477 -32.97 10.33 -1.65
N LEU A 478 -31.91 9.60 -2.01
CA LEU A 478 -31.08 9.85 -3.21
C LEU A 478 -30.42 8.57 -3.78
N LEU A 479 -30.60 7.41 -3.14
CA LEU A 479 -29.90 6.15 -3.49
C LEU A 479 -30.68 5.24 -4.45
N ASP A 480 -32.00 5.37 -4.56
CA ASP A 480 -32.78 4.53 -5.49
C ASP A 480 -32.57 4.91 -6.95
N ASP A 481 -32.34 6.20 -7.22
CA ASP A 481 -32.16 6.71 -8.58
C ASP A 481 -30.73 6.41 -9.11
N PHE A 482 -29.72 6.43 -8.23
CA PHE A 482 -28.34 6.09 -8.59
C PHE A 482 -28.18 4.59 -8.87
N GLY A 483 -28.80 3.73 -8.07
CA GLY A 483 -28.74 2.27 -8.26
C GLY A 483 -29.36 1.82 -9.58
N GLN A 484 -30.50 2.41 -9.97
CA GLN A 484 -31.14 2.08 -11.26
C GLN A 484 -30.39 2.65 -12.46
N ARG A 485 -29.82 3.86 -12.36
CA ARG A 485 -29.00 4.46 -13.43
C ARG A 485 -27.69 3.71 -13.65
N LEU A 486 -27.01 3.31 -12.58
CA LEU A 486 -25.78 2.54 -12.67
C LEU A 486 -26.03 1.18 -13.33
N HIS A 487 -27.14 0.51 -13.00
CA HIS A 487 -27.55 -0.73 -13.66
C HIS A 487 -27.88 -0.54 -15.15
N SER A 488 -28.56 0.56 -15.53
CA SER A 488 -28.83 0.84 -16.94
C SER A 488 -27.57 1.18 -17.72
N GLU A 489 -26.65 1.95 -17.12
CA GLU A 489 -25.38 2.36 -17.74
C GLU A 489 -24.43 1.17 -17.95
N VAL A 490 -24.36 0.24 -16.99
CA VAL A 490 -23.60 -1.01 -17.17
C VAL A 490 -24.23 -1.87 -18.27
N ALA A 491 -25.56 -1.99 -18.32
CA ALA A 491 -26.25 -2.74 -19.38
C ALA A 491 -26.13 -2.08 -20.76
N ASP A 492 -25.99 -0.75 -20.83
CA ASP A 492 -25.71 0.00 -22.07
C ASP A 492 -24.25 -0.13 -22.50
N ALA A 493 -23.31 -0.18 -21.55
CA ALA A 493 -21.89 -0.42 -21.81
C ALA A 493 -21.64 -1.84 -22.35
N GLU A 494 -22.31 -2.85 -21.79
CA GLU A 494 -22.23 -4.23 -22.28
C GLU A 494 -22.84 -4.38 -23.69
N ARG A 495 -23.97 -3.71 -23.96
CA ARG A 495 -24.56 -3.66 -25.31
C ARG A 495 -23.64 -2.96 -26.31
N SER A 496 -23.00 -1.87 -25.90
CA SER A 496 -22.06 -1.12 -26.73
C SER A 496 -20.79 -1.93 -27.02
N ALA A 497 -20.24 -2.63 -26.03
CA ALA A 497 -19.11 -3.54 -26.22
C ALA A 497 -19.44 -4.65 -27.22
N LYS A 498 -20.62 -5.27 -27.11
CA LYS A 498 -21.07 -6.32 -28.03
C LYS A 498 -21.34 -5.80 -29.45
N ALA A 499 -21.83 -4.57 -29.58
CA ALA A 499 -22.00 -3.91 -30.88
C ALA A 499 -20.64 -3.61 -31.53
N ILE A 500 -19.66 -3.16 -30.75
CA ILE A 500 -18.28 -2.93 -31.21
C ILE A 500 -17.64 -4.25 -31.66
N GLU A 501 -17.76 -5.32 -30.88
CA GLU A 501 -17.27 -6.66 -31.28
C GLU A 501 -17.91 -7.14 -32.59
N THR A 502 -19.21 -6.93 -32.75
CA THR A 502 -19.93 -7.30 -33.98
C THR A 502 -19.51 -6.46 -35.18
N SER A 503 -19.31 -5.15 -35.01
CA SER A 503 -18.80 -4.26 -36.06
C SER A 503 -17.34 -4.55 -36.42
N VAL A 504 -16.51 -4.94 -35.45
CA VAL A 504 -15.13 -5.36 -35.68
C VAL A 504 -15.11 -6.69 -36.45
N ALA A 505 -15.96 -7.66 -36.09
CA ALA A 505 -16.10 -8.91 -36.82
C ALA A 505 -16.58 -8.71 -38.27
N ALA A 506 -17.55 -7.81 -38.49
CA ALA A 506 -18.02 -7.47 -39.83
C ALA A 506 -16.97 -6.71 -40.67
N ALA A 507 -16.18 -5.83 -40.05
CA ALA A 507 -15.10 -5.11 -40.73
C ALA A 507 -13.94 -6.04 -41.14
N LEU A 508 -13.69 -7.09 -40.35
CA LEU A 508 -12.67 -8.11 -40.63
C LEU A 508 -13.09 -9.13 -41.70
N ALA A 509 -14.40 -9.26 -41.98
CA ALA A 509 -14.90 -10.19 -43.00
C ALA A 509 -14.69 -9.69 -44.45
N GLY A 510 -14.42 -8.39 -44.66
CA GLY A 510 -14.19 -7.78 -45.97
C GLY A 510 -15.42 -7.83 -46.91
N PRO A 511 -15.48 -6.98 -47.95
CA PRO A 511 -16.55 -7.07 -48.95
C PRO A 511 -16.34 -8.31 -49.82
N ALA A 512 -17.39 -9.13 -49.98
CA ALA A 512 -17.42 -10.20 -50.97
C ALA A 512 -17.27 -9.61 -52.37
N GLY A 513 -16.04 -9.59 -52.87
CA GLY A 513 -15.72 -9.25 -54.25
C GLY A 513 -16.31 -10.28 -55.19
N THR A 514 -17.34 -9.88 -55.92
CA THR A 514 -17.87 -10.55 -57.10
C THR A 514 -16.74 -10.79 -58.11
N ALA A 515 -16.20 -12.01 -58.13
CA ALA A 515 -15.31 -12.46 -59.19
C ALA A 515 -16.16 -12.76 -60.44
N ALA A 516 -15.94 -11.94 -61.47
CA ALA A 516 -16.49 -12.12 -62.80
C ALA A 516 -16.07 -13.48 -63.38
N THR A 517 -17.03 -14.13 -64.01
CA THR A 517 -16.90 -15.33 -64.84
C THR A 517 -15.87 -15.14 -65.96
N ALA A 518 -14.84 -15.98 -65.95
CA ALA A 518 -14.08 -16.34 -67.15
C ALA A 518 -14.04 -17.88 -67.25
N THR A 519 -14.91 -18.41 -68.10
CA THR A 519 -14.93 -19.82 -68.53
C THR A 519 -13.96 -19.98 -69.71
N PRO A 520 -13.28 -21.13 -69.87
CA PRO A 520 -12.07 -21.26 -70.69
C PRO A 520 -12.34 -21.83 -72.10
N ALA A 521 -11.41 -21.59 -73.02
CA ALA A 521 -11.16 -22.39 -74.22
C ALA A 521 -9.83 -21.92 -74.84
N ALA A 522 -9.01 -22.69 -75.54
CA ALA A 522 -8.71 -24.11 -75.71
C ALA A 522 -7.60 -24.11 -76.80
N THR A 523 -6.73 -25.13 -76.76
CA THR A 523 -5.65 -25.47 -77.72
C THR A 523 -4.43 -24.56 -77.80
#